data_AF-M1KWL7-F1
#
_entry.id   AF-M1KWL7-F1
#
_cell.length_a   1.000
_cell.length_b   1.000
_cell.length_c   1.000
_cell.angle_alpha   90.00
_cell.angle_beta   90.00
_cell.angle_gamma   90.00
#
_symmetry.space_group_name_H-M   'P 1'
#
loop_
_entity.id
_entity.type
_entity.pdbx_description
1 polymer ?
#
loop_
_entity_poly.entity_id
_entity_poly.type
_entity_poly.pdbx_seq_one_letter_code
_entity_poly.pdbx_strand_id
1 'polypeptide(L)'
;MSKLSPPLIFLDFDGVLHPAQGSEVRDFAFAPHLARAVQDVHCEVVISSTWREHYPLPELKRLLPEPLAALVVGTLGADQPGPHVRYKTICRWLVEHRATDRRWCAVDDNGSEFPAGMRELLLCDGMRGFGAWEAECLRDWLLRDTSFSQQSGDRGLAG
;
A
#
# COMPACT_ATOMS: atom_id res chain seq x y z
N MET A 1 13.58 -8.20 21.66
CA MET A 1 12.68 -8.42 20.51
C MET A 1 12.65 -7.13 19.72
N SER A 2 13.23 -7.08 18.52
CA SER A 2 13.01 -5.94 17.63
C SER A 2 11.53 -5.95 17.24
N LYS A 3 10.85 -4.82 17.47
CA LYS A 3 9.47 -4.64 17.00
C LYS A 3 9.54 -4.68 15.47
N LEU A 4 8.83 -5.62 14.83
CA LEU A 4 8.71 -5.63 13.37
C LEU A 4 8.12 -4.28 12.93
N SER A 5 8.75 -3.64 11.96
CA SER A 5 8.23 -2.40 11.37
C SER A 5 6.89 -2.69 10.67
N PRO A 6 5.90 -1.77 10.76
CA PRO A 6 4.63 -1.94 10.04
C PRO A 6 4.88 -2.17 8.54
N PRO A 7 4.08 -3.00 7.85
CA PRO A 7 4.09 -3.02 6.40
C PRO A 7 3.69 -1.67 5.82
N LEU A 8 4.21 -1.36 4.64
CA LEU A 8 3.85 -0.18 3.85
C LEU A 8 2.82 -0.54 2.78
N ILE A 9 1.87 0.37 2.55
CA ILE A 9 0.97 0.35 1.41
C ILE A 9 1.31 1.54 0.52
N PHE A 10 1.65 1.28 -0.74
CA PHE A 10 1.79 2.32 -1.76
C PHE A 10 0.48 2.41 -2.53
N LEU A 11 -0.27 3.50 -2.33
CA LEU A 11 -1.67 3.62 -2.74
C LEU A 11 -1.84 4.55 -3.94
N ASP A 12 -2.33 4.01 -5.06
CA ASP A 12 -2.91 4.83 -6.13
C ASP A 12 -4.37 5.21 -5.85
N PHE A 13 -4.89 6.18 -6.60
CA PHE A 13 -6.24 6.72 -6.50
C PHE A 13 -7.07 6.33 -7.72
N ASP A 14 -6.74 6.84 -8.92
CA ASP A 14 -7.47 6.50 -10.14
C ASP A 14 -7.35 5.01 -10.44
N GLY A 15 -8.47 4.37 -10.76
CA GLY A 15 -8.55 2.93 -10.96
C GLY A 15 -8.50 2.09 -9.67
N VAL A 16 -8.32 2.72 -8.50
CA VAL A 16 -8.28 2.06 -7.18
C VAL A 16 -9.38 2.59 -6.27
N LEU A 17 -9.34 3.86 -5.87
CA LEU A 17 -10.32 4.47 -4.98
C LEU A 17 -11.60 4.94 -5.71
N HIS A 18 -11.56 4.91 -7.03
CA HIS A 18 -12.65 5.14 -7.99
C HIS A 18 -12.20 4.61 -9.37
N PRO A 19 -13.10 4.39 -10.34
CA PRO A 19 -12.70 3.97 -11.68
C PRO A 19 -11.84 5.03 -12.39
N ALA A 20 -10.83 4.60 -13.15
CA ALA A 20 -9.86 5.50 -13.78
C ALA A 20 -10.50 6.44 -14.82
N GLN A 21 -11.49 5.96 -15.58
CA GLN A 21 -12.20 6.74 -16.59
C GLN A 21 -13.63 6.25 -16.81
N GLY A 22 -14.48 7.13 -17.35
CA GLY A 22 -15.76 6.76 -17.96
C GLY A 22 -16.87 6.29 -17.01
N SER A 23 -16.78 6.67 -15.73
CA SER A 23 -17.75 6.29 -14.70
C SER A 23 -18.44 7.51 -14.09
N GLU A 24 -19.70 7.35 -13.67
CA GLU A 24 -20.42 8.32 -12.83
C GLU A 24 -20.09 8.16 -11.33
N VAL A 25 -19.28 7.16 -10.99
CA VAL A 25 -18.79 6.96 -9.62
C VAL A 25 -17.90 8.13 -9.24
N ARG A 26 -18.25 8.80 -8.15
CA ARG A 26 -17.47 9.93 -7.61
C ARG A 26 -16.09 9.48 -7.14
N ASP A 27 -15.13 10.39 -7.24
CA ASP A 27 -13.79 10.19 -6.70
C ASP A 27 -13.84 9.74 -5.24
N PHE A 28 -12.91 8.85 -4.87
CA PHE A 28 -12.77 8.29 -3.52
C PHE A 28 -13.98 7.50 -3.00
N ALA A 29 -14.96 7.14 -3.85
CA ALA A 29 -16.10 6.34 -3.45
C ALA A 29 -15.71 4.99 -2.80
N PHE A 30 -14.54 4.45 -3.13
CA PHE A 30 -14.05 3.18 -2.59
C PHE A 30 -13.06 3.32 -1.42
N ALA A 31 -12.65 4.54 -1.06
CA ALA A 31 -11.79 4.77 0.09
C ALA A 31 -12.34 4.21 1.42
N PRO A 32 -13.67 4.21 1.69
CA PRO A 32 -14.22 3.54 2.87
C PRO A 32 -14.02 2.02 2.88
N HIS A 33 -13.95 1.35 1.72
CA HIS A 33 -13.67 -0.08 1.64
C HIS A 33 -12.22 -0.37 2.03
N LEU A 34 -11.28 0.41 1.49
CA LEU A 34 -9.87 0.33 1.87
C LEU A 34 -9.67 0.61 3.37
N ALA A 35 -10.30 1.66 3.90
CA ALA A 35 -10.23 2.02 5.32
C ALA A 35 -10.67 0.85 6.22
N ARG A 36 -11.77 0.17 5.87
CA ARG A 36 -12.25 -1.02 6.59
C ARG A 36 -11.28 -2.20 6.49
N ALA A 37 -10.65 -2.41 5.33
CA ALA A 37 -9.69 -3.51 5.15
C ALA A 37 -8.51 -3.41 6.12
N VAL A 38 -8.07 -2.18 6.42
CA VAL A 38 -6.88 -1.88 7.23
C VAL A 38 -7.18 -1.47 8.67
N GLN A 39 -8.44 -1.28 9.08
CA GLN A 39 -8.82 -0.65 10.36
C GLN A 39 -8.22 -1.31 11.62
N ASP A 40 -7.93 -2.61 11.58
CA ASP A 40 -7.36 -3.39 12.70
C ASP A 40 -5.96 -3.92 12.41
N VAL A 41 -5.30 -3.37 11.40
CA VAL A 41 -4.01 -3.86 10.90
C VAL A 41 -2.97 -2.77 11.07
N HIS A 42 -1.83 -3.11 11.68
CA HIS A 42 -0.76 -2.16 11.91
C HIS A 42 0.04 -1.95 10.62
N CYS A 43 -0.33 -0.96 9.82
CA CYS A 43 0.35 -0.58 8.58
C CYS A 43 0.52 0.94 8.45
N GLU A 44 1.31 1.36 7.46
CA GLU A 44 1.47 2.76 7.06
C GLU A 44 1.17 2.90 5.57
N VAL A 45 0.67 4.07 5.16
CA VAL A 45 0.29 4.35 3.78
C VAL A 45 1.19 5.45 3.19
N VAL A 46 1.70 5.21 1.99
CA VAL A 46 2.38 6.20 1.16
C VAL A 46 1.54 6.39 -0.09
N ILE A 47 1.12 7.62 -0.36
CA ILE A 47 0.34 7.92 -1.56
C ILE A 47 1.26 7.87 -2.77
N SER A 48 0.96 6.99 -3.71
CA SER A 48 1.73 6.83 -4.95
C SER A 48 1.08 7.46 -6.17
N SER A 49 -0.19 7.84 -6.09
CA SER A 49 -0.94 8.51 -7.16
C SER A 49 -0.26 9.76 -7.72
N THR A 50 -0.47 10.05 -9.01
CA THR A 50 -0.05 11.28 -9.71
C THR A 50 -0.71 12.54 -9.15
N TRP A 51 -1.79 12.42 -8.37
CA TRP A 51 -2.38 13.55 -7.65
C TRP A 51 -1.38 14.27 -6.72
N ARG A 52 -0.34 13.56 -6.26
CA ARG A 52 0.78 14.13 -5.48
C ARG A 52 1.53 15.24 -6.20
N GLU A 53 1.43 15.33 -7.52
CA GLU A 53 2.09 16.35 -8.34
C GLU A 53 1.28 17.65 -8.41
N HIS A 54 -0.01 17.58 -8.04
CA HIS A 54 -0.95 18.70 -8.12
C HIS A 54 -1.39 19.21 -6.74
N TYR A 55 -1.37 18.34 -5.73
CA TYR A 55 -1.87 18.66 -4.39
C TYR A 55 -0.82 18.38 -3.31
N PRO A 56 -0.67 19.26 -2.31
CA PRO A 56 0.20 19.00 -1.17
C PRO A 56 -0.40 17.90 -0.28
N LEU A 57 0.47 17.19 0.46
CA LEU A 57 0.07 16.08 1.33
C LEU A 57 -1.14 16.36 2.25
N PRO A 58 -1.24 17.53 2.93
CA PRO A 58 -2.42 17.82 3.76
C PRO A 58 -3.74 17.84 2.98
N GLU A 59 -3.74 18.26 1.72
CA GLU A 59 -4.94 18.26 0.88
C GLU A 59 -5.29 16.85 0.43
N LEU A 60 -4.30 16.04 0.03
CA LEU A 60 -4.53 14.63 -0.30
C LEU A 60 -5.12 13.85 0.88
N LYS A 61 -4.62 14.10 2.10
CA LYS A 61 -5.15 13.46 3.32
C LYS A 61 -6.62 13.83 3.57
N ARG A 62 -7.06 15.04 3.19
CA ARG A 62 -8.46 15.48 3.37
C ARG A 62 -9.45 14.79 2.41
N LEU A 63 -8.96 14.18 1.34
CA LEU A 63 -9.78 13.40 0.40
C LEU A 63 -10.11 12.01 0.95
N LEU A 64 -9.34 11.53 1.93
CA LEU A 64 -9.47 10.19 2.49
C LEU A 64 -10.33 10.20 3.77
N PRO A 65 -11.07 9.11 4.05
CA PRO A 65 -11.69 8.90 5.36
C PRO A 65 -10.65 9.00 6.49
N GLU A 66 -11.02 9.59 7.62
CA GLU A 66 -10.10 9.89 8.73
C GLU A 66 -9.23 8.68 9.17
N PRO A 67 -9.77 7.45 9.33
CA PRO A 67 -8.95 6.32 9.75
C PRO A 67 -7.85 5.98 8.74
N LEU A 68 -8.12 6.11 7.45
CA LEU A 68 -7.13 5.87 6.40
C LEU A 68 -6.15 7.05 6.30
N ALA A 69 -6.64 8.28 6.40
CA ALA A 69 -5.82 9.49 6.38
C ALA A 69 -4.79 9.49 7.53
N ALA A 70 -5.16 8.97 8.71
CA ALA A 70 -4.28 8.86 9.86
C ALA A 70 -3.08 7.94 9.61
N LEU A 71 -3.23 6.93 8.74
CA LEU A 71 -2.16 5.99 8.37
C LEU A 71 -1.21 6.56 7.31
N VAL A 72 -1.55 7.68 6.66
CA VAL A 72 -0.71 8.27 5.62
C VAL A 72 0.52 8.96 6.23
N VAL A 73 1.70 8.42 5.91
CA VAL A 73 3.01 8.91 6.36
C VAL A 73 3.74 9.77 5.32
N GLY A 74 3.28 9.78 4.07
CA GLY A 74 3.88 10.60 3.02
C GLY A 74 3.35 10.31 1.62
N THR A 75 4.05 10.83 0.62
CA THR A 75 3.83 10.53 -0.80
C THR A 75 5.12 10.01 -1.42
N LEU A 76 5.01 9.39 -2.60
CA LEU A 76 6.17 9.21 -3.46
C LEU A 76 6.75 10.58 -3.89
N GLY A 77 8.04 10.57 -4.21
CA GLY A 77 8.73 11.72 -4.81
C GLY A 77 8.55 11.76 -6.34
N ALA A 78 9.47 12.44 -7.01
CA ALA A 78 9.48 12.55 -8.47
C ALA A 78 9.72 11.18 -9.14
N ASP A 79 8.97 10.95 -10.21
CA ASP A 79 8.99 9.70 -10.96
C ASP A 79 10.36 9.35 -11.54
N GLN A 80 10.70 8.07 -11.50
CA GLN A 80 11.93 7.54 -12.06
C GLN A 80 11.77 7.22 -13.55
N PRO A 81 12.72 7.59 -14.42
CA PRO A 81 12.57 7.38 -15.86
C PRO A 81 12.66 5.90 -16.28
N GLY A 82 12.10 5.62 -17.46
CA GLY A 82 12.15 4.32 -18.13
C GLY A 82 10.96 3.41 -17.80
N PRO A 83 11.05 2.10 -18.04
CA PRO A 83 9.95 1.18 -17.76
C PRO A 83 9.74 1.02 -16.25
N HIS A 84 8.53 0.64 -15.86
CA HIS A 84 8.14 0.37 -14.47
C HIS A 84 8.38 1.56 -13.55
N VAL A 85 7.86 2.73 -13.95
CA VAL A 85 8.13 4.00 -13.28
C VAL A 85 7.72 3.92 -11.82
N ARG A 86 6.49 3.47 -11.54
CA ARG A 86 5.98 3.34 -10.17
C ARG A 86 6.84 2.44 -9.30
N TYR A 87 7.20 1.24 -9.78
CA TYR A 87 8.06 0.32 -9.04
C TYR A 87 9.40 0.96 -8.68
N LYS A 88 10.07 1.62 -9.64
CA LYS A 88 11.35 2.28 -9.40
C LYS A 88 11.22 3.44 -8.42
N THR A 89 10.16 4.23 -8.52
CA THR A 89 9.89 5.33 -7.59
C THR A 89 9.64 4.82 -6.18
N ILE A 90 8.93 3.70 -6.03
CA ILE A 90 8.77 2.99 -4.74
C ILE A 90 10.13 2.54 -4.19
N CYS A 91 10.95 1.86 -4.98
CA CYS A 91 12.28 1.42 -4.55
C CYS A 91 13.15 2.60 -4.08
N ARG A 92 13.11 3.73 -4.80
CA ARG A 92 13.81 4.95 -4.41
C ARG A 92 13.30 5.47 -3.07
N TRP A 93 11.98 5.55 -2.89
CA TRP A 93 11.36 5.99 -1.64
C TRP A 93 11.81 5.11 -0.46
N LEU A 94 11.83 3.79 -0.65
CA LEU A 94 12.27 2.84 0.37
C LEU A 94 13.72 3.08 0.80
N VAL A 95 14.62 3.37 -0.15
CA VAL A 95 16.03 3.71 0.15
C VAL A 95 16.14 5.03 0.91
N GLU A 96 15.49 6.09 0.41
CA GLU A 96 15.53 7.43 1.01
C GLU A 96 15.00 7.45 2.46
N HIS A 97 14.02 6.58 2.75
CA HIS A 97 13.40 6.47 4.08
C HIS A 97 14.00 5.36 4.95
N ARG A 98 15.10 4.71 4.52
CA ARG A 98 15.75 3.58 5.22
C ARG A 98 14.75 2.46 5.57
N ALA A 99 13.86 2.17 4.63
CA ALA A 99 12.73 1.26 4.75
C ALA A 99 12.88 0.02 3.83
N THR A 100 14.07 -0.26 3.29
CA THR A 100 14.31 -1.37 2.34
C THR A 100 14.10 -2.76 2.95
N ASP A 101 14.12 -2.89 4.27
CA ASP A 101 13.83 -4.10 5.02
C ASP A 101 12.34 -4.26 5.36
N ARG A 102 11.53 -3.23 5.11
CA ARG A 102 10.09 -3.25 5.37
C ARG A 102 9.38 -3.98 4.26
N ARG A 103 8.42 -4.81 4.68
CA ARG A 103 7.41 -5.34 3.76
C ARG A 103 6.59 -4.20 3.17
N TRP A 104 6.25 -4.31 1.89
CA TRP A 104 5.37 -3.35 1.24
C TRP A 104 4.45 -3.99 0.19
N CYS A 105 3.30 -3.37 -0.04
CA CYS A 105 2.35 -3.73 -1.09
C CYS A 105 1.93 -2.48 -1.86
N ALA A 106 2.03 -2.50 -3.19
CA ALA A 106 1.40 -1.51 -4.06
C ALA A 106 -0.05 -1.92 -4.35
N VAL A 107 -0.98 -0.98 -4.21
CA VAL A 107 -2.38 -1.13 -4.61
C VAL A 107 -2.60 -0.16 -5.76
N ASP A 108 -2.67 -0.71 -6.97
CA ASP A 108 -2.51 0.04 -8.22
C ASP A 108 -3.29 -0.67 -9.34
N ASP A 109 -3.81 0.06 -10.32
CA ASP A 109 -4.53 -0.50 -11.46
C ASP A 109 -3.66 -0.69 -12.70
N ASN A 110 -2.52 -0.01 -12.77
CA ASN A 110 -1.66 0.00 -13.94
C ASN A 110 -0.50 -0.99 -13.80
N GLY A 111 -0.76 -2.27 -14.13
CA GLY A 111 0.26 -3.32 -14.06
C GLY A 111 1.52 -3.08 -14.91
N SER A 112 1.48 -2.22 -15.92
CA SER A 112 2.67 -1.91 -16.76
C SER A 112 3.74 -1.10 -15.99
N GLU A 113 3.32 -0.44 -14.91
CA GLU A 113 4.17 0.34 -14.02
C GLU A 113 5.04 -0.53 -13.09
N PHE A 114 4.93 -1.85 -13.21
CA PHE A 114 5.61 -2.83 -12.38
C PHE A 114 6.23 -3.96 -13.22
N PRO A 115 7.32 -4.59 -12.76
CA PRO A 115 7.78 -5.86 -13.30
C PRO A 115 6.69 -6.94 -13.27
N ALA A 116 6.68 -7.83 -14.26
CA ALA A 116 5.70 -8.91 -14.32
C ALA A 116 5.86 -9.91 -13.14
N GLY A 117 4.74 -10.35 -12.58
CA GLY A 117 4.71 -11.43 -11.57
C GLY A 117 5.08 -11.01 -10.14
N MET A 118 5.11 -9.71 -9.83
CA MET A 118 5.36 -9.23 -8.48
C MET A 118 4.29 -9.68 -7.49
N ARG A 119 4.73 -10.11 -6.29
CA ARG A 119 3.83 -10.51 -5.19
C ARG A 119 3.44 -9.32 -4.32
N GLU A 120 4.17 -8.23 -4.45
CA GLU A 120 3.98 -6.95 -3.77
C GLU A 120 2.94 -6.09 -4.50
N LEU A 121 2.50 -6.45 -5.71
CA LEU A 121 1.44 -5.73 -6.43
C LEU A 121 0.09 -6.39 -6.21
N LEU A 122 -0.84 -5.67 -5.59
CA LEU A 122 -2.27 -5.94 -5.64
C LEU A 122 -2.86 -5.15 -6.81
N LEU A 123 -2.98 -5.81 -7.96
CA LEU A 123 -3.48 -5.22 -9.19
C LEU A 123 -5.00 -5.08 -9.15
N CYS A 124 -5.50 -3.84 -9.19
CA CYS A 124 -6.93 -3.54 -9.29
C CYS A 124 -7.39 -3.54 -10.76
N ASP A 125 -8.66 -3.88 -11.01
CA ASP A 125 -9.29 -3.59 -12.29
C ASP A 125 -9.64 -2.09 -12.33
N GLY A 126 -8.95 -1.32 -13.18
CA GLY A 126 -9.11 0.13 -13.27
C GLY A 126 -10.52 0.62 -13.61
N MET A 127 -11.40 -0.25 -14.13
CA MET A 127 -12.81 0.10 -14.38
C MET A 127 -13.72 -0.18 -13.17
N ARG A 128 -13.27 -1.03 -12.24
CA ARG A 128 -14.04 -1.46 -11.07
C ARG A 128 -13.55 -0.84 -9.77
N GLY A 129 -12.25 -0.61 -9.63
CA GLY A 129 -11.63 -0.14 -8.41
C GLY A 129 -11.49 -1.21 -7.32
N PHE A 130 -11.22 -0.75 -6.10
CA PHE A 130 -10.98 -1.55 -4.91
C PHE A 130 -12.29 -2.04 -4.29
N GLY A 131 -12.59 -3.33 -4.48
CA GLY A 131 -13.79 -3.99 -3.98
C GLY A 131 -13.53 -4.95 -2.82
N ALA A 132 -14.48 -5.87 -2.60
CA ALA A 132 -14.42 -6.85 -1.52
C ALA A 132 -13.26 -7.85 -1.69
N TRP A 133 -12.98 -8.26 -2.93
CA TRP A 133 -11.89 -9.18 -3.24
C TRP A 133 -10.53 -8.56 -2.96
N GLU A 134 -10.32 -7.32 -3.41
CA GLU A 134 -9.08 -6.58 -3.16
C GLU A 134 -8.90 -6.33 -1.66
N ALA A 135 -9.99 -6.04 -0.93
CA ALA A 135 -9.97 -5.90 0.53
C ALA A 135 -9.51 -7.18 1.25
N GLU A 136 -10.03 -8.34 0.85
CA GLU A 136 -9.62 -9.64 1.41
C GLU A 136 -8.15 -9.95 1.09
N CYS A 137 -7.74 -9.77 -0.16
CA CYS A 137 -6.36 -10.00 -0.59
C CYS A 137 -5.36 -9.07 0.12
N LEU A 138 -5.68 -7.79 0.27
CA LEU A 138 -4.85 -6.84 1.00
C LEU A 138 -4.74 -7.23 2.48
N ARG A 139 -5.87 -7.56 3.12
CA ARG A 139 -5.89 -7.96 4.53
C ARG A 139 -5.06 -9.22 4.76
N ASP A 140 -5.24 -10.24 3.92
CA ASP A 140 -4.45 -11.46 3.95
C ASP A 140 -2.96 -11.15 3.77
N TRP A 141 -2.61 -10.31 2.79
CA TRP A 141 -1.23 -9.92 2.56
C TRP A 141 -0.63 -9.28 3.82
N LEU A 142 -1.32 -8.32 4.43
CA LEU A 142 -0.84 -7.62 5.62
C LEU A 142 -0.64 -8.58 6.81
N LEU A 143 -1.54 -9.56 7.00
CA LEU A 143 -1.50 -10.48 8.14
C LEU A 143 -0.50 -11.63 8.00
N ARG A 144 0.00 -11.94 6.80
CA ARG A 144 0.84 -13.13 6.51
C ARG A 144 2.12 -13.30 7.36
N ASP A 145 2.61 -12.26 8.04
CA ASP A 145 3.75 -12.36 8.98
C ASP A 145 3.44 -11.86 10.40
N THR A 146 2.16 -11.74 10.75
CA THR A 146 1.74 -11.42 12.14
C THR A 146 1.60 -12.66 13.02
N SER A 147 1.82 -13.85 12.45
CA SER A 147 1.77 -15.14 13.16
C SER A 147 2.94 -15.26 14.15
N PHE A 148 2.59 -15.19 15.44
CA PHE A 148 3.41 -15.42 16.63
C PHE A 148 4.68 -16.25 16.42
N SER A 149 5.85 -15.62 16.62
CA SER A 149 7.00 -16.32 17.19
C SER A 149 6.74 -16.51 18.69
N GLN A 150 6.09 -17.62 19.07
CA GLN A 150 6.28 -18.19 20.40
C GLN A 150 7.30 -19.32 20.35
N GLN A 151 8.15 -19.29 21.36
CA GLN A 151 9.41 -20.01 21.51
C GLN A 151 9.26 -21.53 21.68
N SER A 152 10.30 -22.25 21.25
CA SER A 152 11.01 -23.20 22.11
C SER A 152 12.48 -22.79 22.04
N GLY A 153 13.13 -22.22 23.07
CA GLY A 153 13.02 -22.61 24.47
C GLY A 153 14.05 -23.70 24.71
N ASP A 154 15.27 -23.25 24.96
CA ASP A 154 16.43 -23.94 25.52
C ASP A 154 16.16 -25.32 26.18
N ARG A 155 16.82 -26.35 25.66
CA ARG A 155 17.38 -27.44 26.47
C ARG A 155 18.78 -27.77 25.95
N GLY A 156 19.75 -26.94 26.30
CA GLY A 156 21.05 -27.47 26.68
C GLY A 156 20.92 -28.33 27.95
N LEU A 157 21.62 -29.47 27.96
CA LEU A 157 22.18 -30.28 29.08
C LEU A 157 22.43 -31.67 28.46
N ALA A 158 23.62 -31.97 27.94
CA ALA A 158 24.78 -32.46 28.69
C ALA A 158 24.47 -33.74 29.49
N GLY A 159 25.06 -34.86 29.05
CA GLY A 159 24.97 -36.18 29.67
C GLY A 159 25.19 -37.29 28.66
#